data_AF-D2VL88-F1
#
_entry.id   AF-D2VL88-F1
#
_cell.length_a   1.000
_cell.length_b   1.000
_cell.length_c   1.000
_cell.angle_alpha   90.00
_cell.angle_beta   90.00
_cell.angle_gamma   90.00
#
_symmetry.space_group_name_H-M   'P 1'
#
loop_
_entity.id
_entity.type
_entity.pdbx_description
1 polymer ?
#
loop_
_entity_poly.entity_id
_entity_poly.type
_entity_poly.pdbx_seq_one_letter_code
_entity_poly.pdbx_strand_id
1 'polypeptide(L)'
;MTLSLVVAGVALGSGIVVLRASVRAMARAKSASAINSTTMKKTGFTLNADLLSKPIYGRNFIEGSFNPEMSKKEALDVLGFGKTVKHVTEEDVKKRHRKLMLLNHPDNGGSAYISSKINESKDYLLGRYGRD
;
A
#
# COMPACT_ATOMS: atom_id res chain seq x y z
N MET A 1 -53.99 -3.21 67.23
CA MET A 1 -53.99 -1.77 66.93
C MET A 1 -52.70 -1.44 66.18
N THR A 2 -52.84 -1.10 64.89
CA THR A 2 -52.09 -0.06 64.14
C THR A 2 -50.56 -0.13 64.10
N LEU A 3 -49.85 -0.07 62.97
CA LEU A 3 -50.19 0.08 61.55
C LEU A 3 -48.86 -0.05 60.79
N SER A 4 -48.72 -1.07 59.94
CA SER A 4 -47.64 -1.21 58.96
C SER A 4 -47.93 -0.26 57.80
N LEU A 5 -47.18 0.85 57.62
CA LEU A 5 -47.54 1.76 56.51
C LEU A 5 -46.45 2.55 55.76
N VAL A 6 -45.13 2.36 55.88
CA VAL A 6 -44.23 3.32 55.17
C VAL A 6 -43.13 2.74 54.27
N VAL A 7 -42.93 1.42 54.16
CA VAL A 7 -41.76 0.91 53.41
C VAL A 7 -42.15 0.03 52.22
N ALA A 8 -42.90 0.57 51.26
CA ALA A 8 -43.23 -0.13 50.01
C ALA A 8 -43.17 0.75 48.74
N GLY A 9 -42.43 1.87 48.76
CA GLY A 9 -42.59 2.93 47.76
C GLY A 9 -41.47 3.21 46.75
N VAL A 10 -40.28 2.58 46.81
CA VAL A 10 -39.11 3.12 46.04
C VAL A 10 -38.39 2.11 45.12
N ALA A 11 -38.76 0.83 45.11
CA ALA A 11 -37.92 -0.19 44.43
C ALA A 11 -38.25 -0.48 42.94
N LEU A 12 -39.17 0.22 42.28
CA LEU A 12 -39.62 -0.15 40.91
C LEU A 12 -39.12 0.77 39.78
N GLY A 13 -38.43 1.88 40.07
CA GLY A 13 -38.05 2.87 39.05
C GLY A 13 -36.67 2.67 38.39
N SER A 14 -35.75 1.96 39.03
CA SER A 14 -34.33 1.95 38.61
C SER A 14 -34.00 0.91 37.52
N GLY A 15 -34.82 -0.13 37.35
CA GLY A 15 -34.52 -1.23 36.41
C GLY A 15 -34.66 -0.87 34.93
N ILE A 16 -35.68 -0.08 34.56
CA ILE A 16 -36.00 0.21 33.15
C ILE A 16 -34.97 1.14 32.50
N VAL A 17 -34.40 2.07 33.28
CA VAL A 17 -33.42 3.05 32.77
C VAL A 17 -32.08 2.38 32.47
N VAL A 18 -31.63 1.46 33.33
CA VAL A 18 -30.39 0.68 33.12
C VAL A 18 -30.51 -0.21 31.88
N LEU A 19 -31.68 -0.84 31.67
CA LEU A 19 -31.91 -1.72 30.52
C LEU A 19 -31.90 -0.96 29.17
N ARG A 20 -32.51 0.22 29.11
CA ARG A 20 -32.49 1.05 27.88
C ARG A 20 -31.11 1.64 27.60
N ALA A 21 -30.39 2.05 28.64
CA ALA A 21 -29.03 2.56 28.51
C ALA A 21 -28.06 1.46 28.03
N SER A 22 -28.17 0.23 28.54
CA SER A 22 -27.34 -0.89 28.14
C SER A 22 -27.62 -1.34 26.69
N VAL A 23 -28.88 -1.34 26.25
CA VAL A 23 -29.24 -1.66 24.85
C VAL A 23 -28.74 -0.58 23.87
N ARG A 24 -28.82 0.72 24.23
CA ARG A 24 -28.20 1.79 23.42
C ARG A 24 -26.67 1.72 23.41
N ALA A 25 -26.05 1.39 24.54
CA ALA A 25 -24.60 1.20 24.64
C ALA A 25 -24.14 -0.03 23.83
N MET A 26 -24.91 -1.12 23.84
CA MET A 26 -24.63 -2.33 23.07
C MET A 26 -24.88 -2.14 21.57
N ALA A 27 -25.91 -1.37 21.19
CA ALA A 27 -26.12 -0.96 19.80
C ALA A 27 -24.97 -0.08 19.28
N ARG A 28 -24.37 0.77 20.13
CA ARG A 28 -23.15 1.56 19.82
C ARG A 28 -21.87 0.71 19.83
N ALA A 29 -21.76 -0.28 20.71
CA ALA A 29 -20.59 -1.16 20.78
C ALA A 29 -20.50 -2.10 19.58
N LYS A 30 -21.63 -2.61 19.07
CA LYS A 30 -21.68 -3.45 17.86
C LYS A 30 -21.48 -2.66 16.56
N SER A 31 -21.62 -1.33 16.60
CA SER A 31 -21.27 -0.42 15.50
C SER A 31 -19.87 0.20 15.64
N ALA A 32 -19.18 -0.03 16.77
CA ALA A 32 -17.79 0.36 17.01
C ALA A 32 -16.77 -0.75 16.68
N SER A 33 -17.22 -1.97 16.36
CA SER A 33 -16.36 -3.05 15.84
C SER A 33 -16.22 -3.01 14.32
N ALA A 34 -16.33 -1.82 13.72
CA ALA A 34 -15.74 -1.54 12.42
C ALA A 34 -14.32 -1.06 12.70
N ILE A 35 -13.34 -1.92 12.42
CA ILE A 35 -11.95 -1.50 12.17
C ILE A 35 -11.99 -0.71 10.86
N ASN A 36 -12.62 0.46 10.88
CA ASN A 36 -12.44 1.48 9.87
C ASN A 36 -11.19 2.24 10.31
N SER A 37 -10.16 2.10 9.50
CA SER A 37 -8.90 2.83 9.51
C SER A 37 -9.14 4.35 9.43
N THR A 38 -9.65 4.96 10.50
CA THR A 38 -9.70 6.40 10.65
C THR A 38 -8.32 6.90 11.09
N THR A 39 -7.48 7.11 10.09
CA THR A 39 -6.71 8.36 9.94
C THR A 39 -5.91 8.79 11.19
N MET A 40 -4.82 8.09 11.51
CA MET A 40 -3.68 8.71 12.20
C MET A 40 -2.91 9.57 11.19
N LYS A 41 -3.43 10.77 10.89
CA LYS A 41 -2.67 11.85 10.22
C LYS A 41 -1.97 12.68 11.29
N LYS A 42 -0.81 12.25 11.78
CA LYS A 42 0.10 13.16 12.52
C LYS A 42 1.60 12.96 12.27
N THR A 43 1.96 12.26 11.21
CA THR A 43 3.26 12.41 10.58
C THR A 43 3.00 12.35 9.07
N GLY A 44 3.74 13.13 8.27
CA GLY A 44 3.54 13.27 6.82
C GLY A 44 3.87 12.01 6.01
N PHE A 45 3.59 10.82 6.53
CA PHE A 45 3.83 9.53 5.92
C PHE A 45 2.53 8.72 5.93
N THR A 46 1.76 8.80 4.84
CA THR A 46 0.58 7.95 4.65
C THR A 46 1.05 6.54 4.28
N LEU A 47 1.16 5.67 5.28
CA LEU A 47 1.37 4.24 5.05
C LEU A 47 0.10 3.65 4.44
N ASN A 48 0.17 3.30 3.15
CA ASN A 48 -0.87 2.50 2.52
C ASN A 48 -0.87 1.11 3.17
N ALA A 49 -1.88 0.83 4.00
CA ALA A 49 -2.04 -0.47 4.68
C ALA A 49 -2.09 -1.65 3.68
N ASP A 50 -2.57 -1.40 2.46
CA ASP A 50 -2.59 -2.35 1.33
C ASP A 50 -1.21 -2.82 0.85
N LEU A 51 -0.16 -2.00 1.05
CA LEU A 51 1.20 -2.37 0.70
C LEU A 51 1.86 -3.21 1.81
N LEU A 52 1.40 -3.06 3.04
CA LEU A 52 1.89 -3.81 4.20
C LEU A 52 1.17 -5.16 4.35
N SER A 53 -0.10 -5.25 3.92
CA SER A 53 -0.93 -6.45 4.05
C SER A 53 -0.74 -7.48 2.93
N LYS A 54 -0.15 -7.09 1.79
CA LYS A 54 0.15 -8.05 0.71
C LYS A 54 1.38 -8.88 1.07
N PRO A 55 1.25 -10.20 1.28
CA PRO A 55 2.42 -11.05 1.46
C PRO A 55 3.34 -10.91 0.25
N ILE A 56 4.65 -10.94 0.47
CA ILE A 56 5.64 -10.90 -0.61
C ILE A 56 5.41 -12.07 -1.60
N TYR A 57 4.78 -13.15 -1.15
CA TYR A 57 4.24 -14.25 -1.93
C TYR A 57 3.14 -13.76 -2.90
N GLY A 58 3.50 -13.56 -4.16
CA GLY A 58 2.60 -13.10 -5.23
C GLY A 58 3.19 -11.97 -6.08
N ARG A 59 4.31 -11.38 -5.67
CA ARG A 59 5.14 -10.59 -6.59
C ARG A 59 5.92 -11.56 -7.47
N ASN A 60 5.72 -11.46 -8.78
CA ASN A 60 6.54 -12.16 -9.77
C ASN A 60 7.92 -11.49 -9.76
N PHE A 61 8.82 -11.97 -8.91
CA PHE A 61 10.21 -11.61 -8.99
C PHE A 61 10.81 -12.28 -10.22
N ILE A 62 11.67 -11.56 -10.93
CA ILE A 62 12.49 -12.16 -11.97
C ILE A 62 13.57 -12.92 -11.21
N GLU A 63 13.55 -14.24 -11.33
CA GLU A 63 14.54 -15.10 -10.70
C GLU A 63 15.86 -15.02 -11.49
N GLY A 64 16.98 -14.96 -10.76
CA GLY A 64 18.33 -14.91 -11.33
C GLY A 64 18.99 -13.53 -11.28
N SER A 65 20.21 -13.46 -11.81
CA SER A 65 20.96 -12.23 -12.01
C SER A 65 20.64 -11.60 -13.37
N PHE A 66 21.06 -10.35 -13.57
CA PHE A 66 21.04 -9.76 -14.91
C PHE A 66 21.94 -10.54 -15.87
N ASN A 67 21.62 -10.46 -17.17
CA ASN A 67 22.48 -11.08 -18.17
C ASN A 67 23.75 -10.23 -18.37
N PRO A 68 24.85 -10.87 -18.80
CA PRO A 68 26.09 -10.17 -19.18
C PRO A 68 25.86 -9.17 -20.31
N GLU A 69 25.03 -9.53 -21.28
CA GLU A 69 24.64 -8.66 -22.39
C GLU A 69 23.15 -8.28 -22.29
N MET A 70 22.83 -7.01 -22.55
CA MET A 70 21.47 -6.52 -22.47
C MET A 70 20.58 -7.17 -23.56
N SER A 71 19.52 -7.85 -23.13
CA SER A 71 18.53 -8.44 -24.04
C SER A 71 17.27 -7.59 -24.13
N LYS A 72 16.52 -7.71 -25.23
CA LYS A 72 15.23 -7.01 -25.40
C LYS A 72 14.25 -7.29 -24.27
N LYS A 73 14.19 -8.55 -23.83
CA LYS A 73 13.29 -8.99 -22.76
C LYS A 73 13.66 -8.32 -21.44
N GLU A 74 14.95 -8.36 -21.10
CA GLU A 74 15.47 -7.72 -19.89
C GLU A 74 15.29 -6.20 -19.91
N ALA A 75 15.56 -5.54 -21.04
CA ALA A 75 15.38 -4.09 -21.16
C ALA A 75 13.91 -3.66 -20.94
N LEU A 76 12.97 -4.47 -21.44
CA LEU A 76 11.54 -4.26 -21.20
C LEU A 76 11.20 -4.45 -19.72
N ASP A 77 11.68 -5.54 -19.12
CA ASP A 77 11.43 -5.89 -17.73
C ASP A 77 12.03 -4.86 -16.75
N VAL A 78 13.26 -4.39 -16.98
CA VAL A 78 13.95 -3.35 -16.18
C VAL A 78 13.20 -2.02 -16.21
N LEU A 79 12.70 -1.61 -17.38
CA LEU A 79 11.88 -0.40 -17.51
C LEU A 79 10.42 -0.62 -17.08
N GLY A 80 10.08 -1.81 -16.61
CA GLY A 80 8.75 -2.17 -16.09
C GLY A 80 7.67 -2.27 -17.17
N PHE A 81 8.04 -2.51 -18.42
CA PHE A 81 7.07 -2.83 -19.48
C PHE A 81 6.48 -4.20 -19.18
N GLY A 82 5.21 -4.22 -18.75
CA GLY A 82 4.51 -5.47 -18.49
C GLY A 82 4.39 -6.32 -19.75
N LYS A 83 4.27 -7.63 -19.55
CA LYS A 83 4.12 -8.64 -20.64
C LYS A 83 2.93 -8.38 -21.58
N THR A 84 2.01 -7.48 -21.20
CA THR A 84 0.82 -7.11 -21.96
C THR A 84 1.05 -5.97 -22.95
N VAL A 85 2.16 -5.24 -22.86
CA VAL A 85 2.43 -4.09 -23.72
C VAL A 85 2.86 -4.59 -25.11
N LYS A 86 1.99 -4.43 -26.12
CA LYS A 86 2.28 -4.84 -27.51
C LYS A 86 3.22 -3.89 -28.25
N HIS A 87 3.14 -2.60 -27.95
CA HIS A 87 3.94 -1.56 -28.61
C HIS A 87 4.57 -0.65 -27.56
N VAL A 88 5.88 -0.43 -27.69
CA VAL A 88 6.64 0.46 -26.83
C VAL A 88 7.04 1.67 -27.67
N THR A 89 6.55 2.84 -27.28
CA THR A 89 6.90 4.10 -27.94
C THR A 89 8.18 4.68 -27.32
N GLU A 90 8.94 5.48 -28.09
CA GLU A 90 10.14 6.12 -27.57
C GLU A 90 9.85 7.07 -26.39
N GLU A 91 8.70 7.73 -26.41
CA GLU A 91 8.26 8.62 -25.34
C GLU A 91 8.03 7.87 -24.03
N ASP A 92 7.41 6.69 -24.11
CA ASP A 92 7.20 5.83 -22.94
C ASP A 92 8.53 5.37 -22.34
N VAL A 93 9.50 5.00 -23.19
CA VAL A 93 10.85 4.62 -22.75
C VAL A 93 11.49 5.77 -22.00
N LYS A 94 11.52 6.97 -22.58
CA LYS A 94 12.11 8.17 -21.96
C LYS A 94 11.43 8.53 -20.64
N LYS A 95 10.09 8.48 -20.60
CA LYS A 95 9.29 8.80 -19.42
C LYS A 95 9.57 7.84 -18.26
N ARG A 96 9.59 6.53 -18.53
CA ARG A 96 9.86 5.51 -17.52
C ARG A 96 11.31 5.53 -17.06
N HIS A 97 12.23 5.68 -18.00
CA HIS A 97 13.65 5.85 -17.71
C HIS A 97 13.89 7.01 -16.74
N ARG A 98 13.35 8.21 -17.03
CA ARG A 98 13.49 9.37 -16.14
C ARG A 98 12.95 9.10 -14.73
N LYS A 99 11.79 8.45 -14.62
CA LYS A 99 11.18 8.11 -13.33
C LYS A 99 12.04 7.13 -12.53
N LEU A 100 12.52 6.07 -13.18
CA LEU A 100 13.35 5.05 -12.53
C LEU A 100 14.73 5.59 -12.17
N MET A 101 15.33 6.41 -13.02
CA MET A 101 16.63 7.01 -12.75
C MET A 101 16.58 7.98 -11.57
N LEU A 102 15.53 8.81 -11.46
CA LEU A 102 15.37 9.70 -10.30
C LEU A 102 15.41 8.94 -8.96
N LEU A 103 14.74 7.77 -8.93
CA LEU A 103 14.65 6.93 -7.74
C LEU A 103 15.93 6.14 -7.45
N ASN A 104 16.67 5.77 -8.49
CA ASN A 104 17.83 4.88 -8.39
C ASN A 104 19.16 5.59 -8.66
N HIS A 105 19.19 6.92 -8.73
CA HIS A 105 20.41 7.67 -9.02
C HIS A 105 21.45 7.44 -7.90
N PRO A 106 22.74 7.22 -8.21
CA PRO A 106 23.76 6.98 -7.19
C PRO A 106 23.87 8.14 -6.19
N ASP A 107 23.77 9.38 -6.66
CA ASP A 107 23.81 10.58 -5.80
C ASP A 107 22.64 10.65 -4.81
N ASN A 108 21.53 9.97 -5.09
CA ASN A 108 20.38 9.87 -4.20
C ASN A 108 20.45 8.63 -3.28
N GLY A 109 21.62 7.98 -3.19
CA GLY A 109 21.80 6.72 -2.46
C GLY A 109 21.36 5.47 -3.24
N GLY A 110 21.15 5.60 -4.55
CA GLY A 110 20.87 4.47 -5.44
C GLY A 110 22.10 3.62 -5.76
N SER A 111 21.88 2.43 -6.32
CA SER A 111 22.98 1.55 -6.74
C SER A 111 23.48 1.94 -8.13
N ALA A 112 24.77 2.25 -8.25
CA ALA A 112 25.42 2.55 -9.53
C ALA A 112 25.21 1.43 -10.56
N TYR A 113 25.23 0.17 -10.11
CA TYR A 113 24.97 -0.98 -10.97
C TYR A 113 23.53 -0.97 -11.52
N ILE A 114 22.53 -0.70 -10.67
CA ILE A 114 21.13 -0.62 -11.10
C ILE A 114 20.92 0.58 -12.04
N SER A 115 21.54 1.72 -11.76
CA SER A 115 21.50 2.88 -12.66
C SER A 115 22.09 2.54 -14.03
N SER A 116 23.23 1.82 -14.07
CA SER A 116 23.84 1.34 -15.32
C SER A 116 22.88 0.46 -16.11
N LYS A 117 22.25 -0.54 -15.47
CA LYS A 117 21.28 -1.41 -16.14
C LYS A 117 20.06 -0.65 -16.66
N ILE A 118 19.60 0.38 -15.95
CA ILE A 118 18.52 1.27 -16.41
C ILE A 118 18.95 2.09 -17.65
N ASN A 119 20.21 2.55 -17.70
CA ASN A 119 20.79 3.24 -18.85
C ASN A 119 20.90 2.31 -20.06
N GLU A 120 21.53 1.15 -19.89
CA GLU A 120 21.65 0.10 -20.92
C GLU A 120 20.30 -0.26 -21.51
N SER A 121 19.27 -0.43 -20.68
CA SER A 121 17.91 -0.78 -21.13
C SER A 121 17.30 0.31 -22.01
N LYS A 122 17.48 1.58 -21.65
CA LYS A 122 17.03 2.74 -22.43
C LYS A 122 17.76 2.78 -23.77
N ASP A 123 19.08 2.63 -23.75
CA ASP A 123 19.90 2.68 -24.96
C ASP A 123 19.63 1.49 -25.89
N TYR A 124 19.34 0.31 -25.34
CA TYR A 124 18.94 -0.87 -26.11
C TYR A 124 17.61 -0.64 -26.85
N LEU A 125 16.57 -0.15 -26.15
CA LEU A 125 15.25 0.05 -26.78
C LEU A 125 15.20 1.22 -27.77
N LEU A 126 16.08 2.22 -27.61
CA LEU A 126 16.21 3.35 -28.53
C LEU A 126 17.21 3.09 -29.66
N GLY A 127 17.80 1.89 -29.75
CA GLY A 127 18.82 1.57 -30.77
C GLY A 127 20.08 2.42 -30.64
N ARG A 128 20.43 2.84 -29.43
CA ARG A 128 21.67 3.57 -29.10
C ARG A 128 22.77 2.65 -28.56
N TYR A 129 22.42 1.42 -28.23
CA TYR A 129 23.34 0.42 -27.67
C TYR A 129 24.44 0.06 -28.67
N GLY A 130 25.71 0.29 -28.29
CA GLY A 130 26.89 -0.02 -29.10
C GLY A 130 27.26 1.04 -30.16
N ARG A 131 26.85 2.30 -30.00
CA ARG A 131 27.19 3.42 -30.89
C ARG A 131 28.31 4.32 -30.35
N ASP A 132 29.18 3.75 -29.53
CA ASP A 132 30.20 4.45 -28.76
C ASP A 132 31.61 3.93 -29.15
#